data_AF-A0A410X4W0-F1
#
_entry.id   AF-A0A410X4W0-F1
#
_cell.length_a   1.000
_cell.length_b   1.000
_cell.length_c   1.000
_cell.angle_alpha   90.00
_cell.angle_beta   90.00
_cell.angle_gamma   90.00
#
_symmetry.space_group_name_H-M   'P 1'
#
loop_
_entity.id
_entity.type
_entity.pdbx_description
1 polymer ?
#
loop_
_entity_poly.entity_id
_entity_poly.type
_entity_poly.pdbx_seq_one_letter_code
_entity_poly.pdbx_strand_id
1 'polypeptide(L)'
;MLDLRTLSQPEFEGDGKSSYILGVDVARSQSKNNNQSSVAVLKIKRNKEEKITRISLVNLINLPIGMNFTGQAIEVKRLQNLYNAKTVVVDVNGVGTGLCDELLKDTVDPNTGESLGCWDTINTDHEPEIQRSDKVIYALTAQGINHDIIVSFIDMVESGKLQLLVKNVDNSYDINDTDSTKKSLPHIQTDLLIEEIANLKLRQTQSARYTVEQLTKRVDKDRYSALAMGLWYIKNFEDKQRKVKNKMVFLYN
;
A
#
# COMPACT_ATOMS: atom_id res chain seq x y z
N MET A 1 -2.49 -17.25 7.52
CA MET A 1 -1.71 -16.01 7.76
C MET A 1 -0.28 -16.32 8.20
N LEU A 2 -0.06 -17.12 9.26
CA LEU A 2 1.29 -17.46 9.72
C LEU A 2 2.14 -18.14 8.63
N ASP A 3 1.56 -19.04 7.84
CA ASP A 3 2.26 -19.73 6.74
C ASP A 3 2.69 -18.80 5.59
N LEU A 4 2.16 -17.57 5.55
CA LEU A 4 2.57 -16.58 4.55
C LEU A 4 3.85 -15.83 4.97
N ARG A 5 4.26 -15.96 6.24
CA ARG A 5 5.44 -15.30 6.80
C ARG A 5 6.72 -15.99 6.31
N THR A 6 7.11 -15.69 5.09
CA THR A 6 8.20 -16.35 4.36
C THR A 6 9.31 -15.38 3.94
N LEU A 7 9.13 -14.08 4.13
CA LEU A 7 10.12 -13.06 3.80
C LEU A 7 11.02 -12.81 5.02
N SER A 8 12.32 -13.08 4.91
CA SER A 8 13.25 -12.98 6.03
C SER A 8 13.71 -11.56 6.33
N GLN A 9 13.75 -10.69 5.33
CA GLN A 9 14.31 -9.34 5.44
C GLN A 9 13.37 -8.33 4.78
N PRO A 10 13.22 -7.13 5.36
CA PRO A 10 12.51 -6.04 4.72
C PRO A 10 13.36 -5.42 3.61
N GLU A 11 12.72 -4.64 2.75
CA GLU A 11 13.40 -3.77 1.80
C GLU A 11 13.15 -2.32 2.20
N PHE A 12 14.19 -1.51 2.29
CA PHE A 12 14.10 -0.09 2.65
C PHE A 12 14.09 0.84 1.43
N GLU A 13 14.45 0.31 0.26
CA GLU A 13 14.46 1.01 -1.02
C GLU A 13 14.21 0.02 -2.16
N GLY A 14 13.95 0.55 -3.35
CA GLY A 14 13.72 -0.25 -4.55
C GLY A 14 15.03 -0.84 -5.08
N ASP A 15 15.00 -2.09 -5.54
CA ASP A 15 16.17 -2.77 -6.12
C ASP A 15 16.52 -2.33 -7.56
N GLY A 16 15.81 -1.32 -8.09
CA GLY A 16 15.95 -0.80 -9.45
C GLY A 16 15.50 -1.74 -10.58
N LYS A 17 14.99 -2.94 -10.27
CA LYS A 17 14.66 -3.97 -11.27
C LYS A 17 13.23 -4.49 -11.14
N SER A 18 12.72 -4.54 -9.91
CA SER A 18 11.43 -5.07 -9.56
C SER A 18 10.35 -4.00 -9.69
N SER A 19 9.09 -4.44 -9.84
CA SER A 19 7.95 -3.51 -9.85
C SER A 19 7.38 -3.38 -8.45
N TYR A 20 7.31 -2.14 -7.97
CA TYR A 20 6.74 -1.79 -6.67
C TYR A 20 5.43 -1.02 -6.84
N ILE A 21 4.50 -1.24 -5.91
CA ILE A 21 3.22 -0.53 -5.78
C ILE A 21 3.07 -0.14 -4.31
N LEU A 22 2.58 1.08 -4.06
CA LEU A 22 2.22 1.52 -2.72
C LEU A 22 0.70 1.46 -2.55
N GLY A 23 0.23 0.92 -1.43
CA GLY A 23 -1.16 1.07 -0.99
C GLY A 23 -1.20 2.00 0.22
N VAL A 24 -2.05 3.01 0.21
CA VAL A 24 -2.12 4.06 1.24
C VAL A 24 -3.53 4.13 1.81
N ASP A 25 -3.67 3.80 3.10
CA ASP A 25 -4.88 4.14 3.88
C ASP A 25 -4.66 5.45 4.61
N VAL A 26 -5.59 6.40 4.44
CA VAL A 26 -5.43 7.77 4.88
C VAL A 26 -6.22 8.01 6.16
N ALA A 27 -5.52 8.45 7.21
CA ALA A 27 -6.14 8.88 8.44
C ALA A 27 -5.91 10.39 8.66
N ARG A 28 -6.89 11.00 9.36
CA ARG A 28 -6.77 12.36 9.88
C ARG A 28 -7.04 12.33 11.37
N SER A 29 -6.00 12.39 12.19
CA SER A 29 -6.16 12.48 13.64
C SER A 29 -6.31 13.95 14.06
N GLN A 30 -7.55 14.38 14.35
CA GLN A 30 -7.80 15.62 15.11
C GLN A 30 -8.36 15.34 16.52
N SER A 31 -8.71 14.10 16.82
CA SER A 31 -9.21 13.68 18.13
C SER A 31 -8.33 12.57 18.70
N LYS A 32 -8.37 12.36 20.02
CA LYS A 32 -7.53 11.47 20.85
C LYS A 32 -7.53 9.96 20.46
N ASN A 33 -7.97 9.60 19.26
CA ASN A 33 -7.91 8.24 18.72
C ASN A 33 -6.61 8.02 17.92
N ASN A 34 -6.09 6.81 17.99
CA ASN A 34 -4.80 6.39 17.43
C ASN A 34 -4.76 6.25 15.90
N ASN A 35 -5.78 6.68 15.16
CA ASN A 35 -5.87 6.51 13.71
C ASN A 35 -4.64 7.10 13.02
N GLN A 36 -3.99 6.31 12.16
CA GLN A 36 -2.69 6.61 11.60
C GLN A 36 -2.62 6.19 10.14
N SER A 37 -2.18 7.09 9.26
CA SER A 37 -2.03 6.76 7.84
C SER A 37 -1.00 5.65 7.67
N SER A 38 -1.35 4.64 6.89
CA SER A 38 -0.55 3.42 6.71
C SER A 38 -0.20 3.24 5.24
N VAL A 39 1.07 2.92 4.96
CA VAL A 39 1.62 2.71 3.62
C VAL A 39 2.16 1.29 3.52
N ALA A 40 1.53 0.46 2.69
CA ALA A 40 1.99 -0.87 2.35
C ALA A 40 2.86 -0.84 1.09
N VAL A 41 4.09 -1.34 1.18
CA VAL A 41 5.03 -1.42 0.06
C VAL A 41 5.01 -2.84 -0.52
N LEU A 42 4.50 -2.98 -1.75
CA LEU A 42 4.26 -4.26 -2.39
C LEU A 42 5.21 -4.47 -3.57
N LYS A 43 6.02 -5.52 -3.48
CA LYS A 43 6.92 -5.96 -4.55
C LYS A 43 6.29 -7.09 -5.36
N ILE A 44 6.26 -6.96 -6.69
CA ILE A 44 5.63 -7.94 -7.57
C ILE A 44 6.69 -8.84 -8.19
N LYS A 45 6.51 -10.17 -8.07
CA LYS A 45 7.31 -11.17 -8.76
C LYS A 45 6.51 -11.87 -9.84
N ARG A 46 7.06 -11.90 -11.06
CA ARG A 46 6.48 -12.58 -12.23
C ARG A 46 7.32 -13.79 -12.64
N ASN A 47 6.68 -14.77 -13.28
CA ASN A 47 7.40 -15.82 -13.99
C ASN A 47 7.79 -15.35 -15.41
N LYS A 48 8.44 -16.23 -16.18
CA LYS A 48 8.82 -15.97 -17.57
C LYS A 48 7.63 -15.70 -18.51
N GLU A 49 6.43 -16.14 -18.13
CA GLU A 49 5.18 -15.90 -18.86
C GLU A 49 4.48 -14.63 -18.39
N GLU A 50 5.16 -13.78 -17.62
CA GLU A 50 4.65 -12.51 -17.09
C GLU A 50 3.46 -12.64 -16.12
N LYS A 51 3.13 -13.85 -15.66
CA LYS A 51 2.11 -14.10 -14.65
C LYS A 51 2.63 -13.75 -13.26
N ILE A 52 1.84 -13.05 -12.46
CA ILE A 52 2.18 -12.80 -11.05
C ILE A 52 2.19 -14.14 -10.31
N THR A 53 3.35 -14.43 -9.71
CA THR A 53 3.57 -15.64 -8.92
C THR A 53 3.63 -15.34 -7.44
N ARG A 54 4.14 -14.16 -7.07
CA ARG A 54 4.21 -13.70 -5.67
C ARG A 54 4.05 -12.19 -5.59
N ILE A 55 3.48 -11.74 -4.47
CA ILE A 55 3.42 -10.34 -4.06
C ILE A 55 3.98 -10.29 -2.64
N SER A 56 5.10 -9.61 -2.45
CA SER A 56 5.77 -9.52 -1.15
C SER A 56 5.45 -8.16 -0.52
N LEU A 57 4.92 -8.18 0.70
CA LEU A 57 4.86 -6.99 1.55
C LEU A 57 6.25 -6.79 2.14
N VAL A 58 7.06 -5.97 1.49
CA VAL A 58 8.49 -5.79 1.83
C VAL A 58 8.72 -4.74 2.90
N ASN A 59 7.76 -3.83 3.06
CA ASN A 59 7.73 -2.86 4.14
C ASN A 59 6.29 -2.41 4.40
N LEU A 60 6.02 -2.00 5.63
CA LEU A 60 4.74 -1.46 6.07
C LEU A 60 5.02 -0.32 7.03
N ILE A 61 4.56 0.87 6.69
CA ILE A 61 5.01 2.11 7.30
C ILE A 61 3.80 2.88 7.80
N ASN A 62 3.86 3.32 9.04
CA ASN A 62 2.84 4.13 9.68
C ASN A 62 3.37 5.57 9.79
N LEU A 63 2.69 6.53 9.15
CA LEU A 63 3.09 7.94 9.14
C LEU A 63 2.80 8.60 10.49
N PRO A 64 3.61 9.55 10.99
CA PRO A 64 3.41 10.16 12.31
C PRO A 64 1.97 10.61 12.59
N ILE A 65 1.46 10.31 13.79
CA ILE A 65 0.10 10.66 14.21
C ILE A 65 -0.08 12.18 14.15
N GLY A 66 -1.23 12.63 13.64
CA GLY A 66 -1.59 14.05 13.57
C GLY A 66 -0.88 14.83 12.45
N MET A 67 -0.09 14.16 11.61
CA MET A 67 0.53 14.77 10.43
C MET A 67 -0.54 15.32 9.49
N ASN A 68 -0.36 16.58 9.04
CA ASN A 68 -1.25 17.21 8.07
C ASN A 68 -1.07 16.59 6.67
N PHE A 69 -1.99 16.87 5.74
CA PHE A 69 -1.95 16.25 4.42
C PHE A 69 -0.71 16.63 3.62
N THR A 70 -0.19 17.85 3.77
CA THR A 70 1.08 18.26 3.13
C THR A 70 2.25 17.41 3.60
N GLY A 71 2.40 17.20 4.91
CA GLY A 71 3.42 16.32 5.48
C GLY A 71 3.24 14.87 5.04
N GLN A 72 2.00 14.38 5.04
CA GLN A 72 1.71 13.02 4.55
C GLN A 72 2.06 12.87 3.06
N ALA A 73 1.75 13.87 2.23
CA ALA A 73 2.10 13.89 0.81
C ALA A 73 3.62 13.86 0.60
N ILE A 74 4.38 14.65 1.37
CA ILE A 74 5.85 14.61 1.34
C ILE A 74 6.37 13.21 1.64
N GLU A 75 5.90 12.55 2.71
CA GLU A 75 6.35 11.20 3.06
C GLU A 75 5.95 10.17 2.00
N VAL A 76 4.74 10.23 1.46
CA VAL A 76 4.29 9.32 0.40
C VAL A 76 5.11 9.52 -0.88
N LYS A 77 5.45 10.77 -1.25
CA LYS A 77 6.31 11.07 -2.40
C LYS A 77 7.75 10.57 -2.18
N ARG A 78 8.32 10.76 -0.99
CA ARG A 78 9.61 10.19 -0.61
C ARG A 78 9.62 8.67 -0.77
N LEU A 79 8.60 7.99 -0.24
CA LEU A 79 8.50 6.53 -0.34
C LEU A 79 8.34 6.09 -1.80
N GLN A 80 7.54 6.79 -2.60
CA GLN A 80 7.39 6.46 -4.02
C GLN A 80 8.72 6.58 -4.75
N ASN A 81 9.49 7.66 -4.53
CA ASN A 81 10.82 7.84 -5.10
C ASN A 81 11.80 6.76 -4.62
N LEU A 82 11.83 6.51 -3.30
CA LEU A 82 12.74 5.56 -2.66
C LEU A 82 12.56 4.13 -3.18
N TYR A 83 11.32 3.72 -3.44
CA TYR A 83 11.03 2.41 -4.03
C TYR A 83 10.91 2.42 -5.56
N ASN A 84 11.02 3.60 -6.19
CA ASN A 84 10.65 3.83 -7.58
C ASN A 84 9.30 3.15 -7.91
N ALA A 85 8.31 3.36 -7.03
CA ALA A 85 7.04 2.66 -7.11
C ALA A 85 6.23 3.19 -8.29
N LYS A 86 5.70 2.26 -9.09
CA LYS A 86 5.00 2.59 -10.35
C LYS A 86 3.67 3.30 -10.10
N THR A 87 2.97 2.91 -9.04
CA THR A 87 1.65 3.43 -8.71
C THR A 87 1.52 3.57 -7.20
N VAL A 88 0.84 4.63 -6.78
CA VAL A 88 0.37 4.84 -5.41
C VAL A 88 -1.15 4.75 -5.41
N VAL A 89 -1.69 3.71 -4.77
CA VAL A 89 -3.13 3.48 -4.61
C VAL A 89 -3.59 4.18 -3.35
N VAL A 90 -4.45 5.19 -3.48
CA VAL A 90 -4.91 6.01 -2.35
C VAL A 90 -6.42 5.88 -2.22
N ASP A 91 -6.91 5.56 -1.01
CA ASP A 91 -8.33 5.75 -0.71
C ASP A 91 -8.63 7.24 -0.70
N VAL A 92 -9.40 7.72 -1.66
CA VAL A 92 -9.78 9.13 -1.79
C VAL A 92 -11.22 9.38 -1.34
N ASN A 93 -11.82 8.46 -0.60
CA ASN A 93 -13.11 8.68 0.04
C ASN A 93 -12.93 9.48 1.35
N GLY A 94 -13.87 10.38 1.63
CA GLY A 94 -13.89 11.13 2.89
C GLY A 94 -12.64 11.98 3.10
N VAL A 95 -11.81 11.63 4.08
CA VAL A 95 -10.59 12.40 4.42
C VAL A 95 -9.47 12.24 3.39
N GLY A 96 -9.51 11.19 2.58
CA GLY A 96 -8.48 10.88 1.59
C GLY A 96 -8.39 11.89 0.43
N THR A 97 -9.46 12.63 0.16
CA THR A 97 -9.46 13.71 -0.85
C THR A 97 -8.39 14.75 -0.54
N GLY A 98 -8.23 15.13 0.72
CA GLY A 98 -7.24 16.11 1.14
C GLY A 98 -5.80 15.64 0.93
N LEU A 99 -5.51 14.35 1.04
CA LEU A 99 -4.19 13.83 0.67
C LEU A 99 -4.00 13.86 -0.85
N CYS A 100 -5.03 13.48 -1.63
CA CYS A 100 -4.96 13.51 -3.08
C CYS A 100 -4.66 14.93 -3.60
N ASP A 101 -5.35 15.94 -3.07
CA ASP A 101 -5.14 17.35 -3.45
C ASP A 101 -3.69 17.80 -3.19
N GLU A 102 -3.07 17.36 -2.11
CA GLU A 102 -1.67 17.68 -1.80
C GLU A 102 -0.68 16.91 -2.68
N LEU A 103 -1.00 15.68 -3.09
CA LEU A 103 -0.17 14.91 -4.01
C LEU A 103 -0.14 15.52 -5.43
N LEU A 104 -1.24 16.18 -5.83
CA LEU A 104 -1.39 16.89 -7.10
C LEU A 104 -0.62 18.22 -7.18
N LYS A 105 -0.02 18.68 -6.07
CA LYS A 105 0.81 19.89 -6.05
C LYS A 105 2.25 19.60 -6.44
N ASP A 106 2.96 20.59 -6.96
CA ASP A 106 4.42 20.51 -7.01
C ASP A 106 4.97 20.56 -5.58
N THR A 107 5.96 19.74 -5.29
CA THR A 107 6.44 19.58 -3.92
C THR A 107 7.95 19.51 -3.90
N VAL A 108 8.55 20.29 -3.01
CA VAL A 108 9.97 20.22 -2.69
C VAL A 108 10.10 19.63 -1.30
N ASP A 109 11.03 18.68 -1.16
CA ASP A 109 11.39 18.12 0.13
C ASP A 109 11.97 19.22 1.03
N PRO A 110 11.34 19.52 2.18
CA PRO A 110 11.80 20.61 3.04
C PRO A 110 13.14 20.32 3.73
N ASN A 111 13.55 19.06 3.82
CA ASN A 111 14.79 18.64 4.48
C ASN A 111 15.96 18.57 3.50
N THR A 112 15.74 18.14 2.25
CA THR A 112 16.82 17.95 1.26
C THR A 112 16.86 19.06 0.20
N GLY A 113 15.76 19.79 0.01
CA GLY A 113 15.61 20.76 -1.08
C GLY A 113 15.39 20.11 -2.46
N GLU A 114 15.29 18.79 -2.54
CA GLU A 114 15.06 18.07 -3.79
C GLU A 114 13.59 18.15 -4.20
N SER A 115 13.32 18.21 -5.50
CA SER A 115 11.95 18.11 -5.99
C SER A 115 11.42 16.68 -5.78
N LEU A 116 10.26 16.59 -5.13
CA LEU A 116 9.43 15.40 -5.04
C LEU A 116 8.38 15.34 -6.16
N GLY A 117 8.37 16.37 -7.02
CA GLY A 117 7.55 16.48 -8.22
C GLY A 117 6.08 16.80 -7.96
N CYS A 118 5.37 16.97 -9.07
CA CYS A 118 3.92 17.04 -9.15
C CYS A 118 3.42 15.74 -9.78
N TRP A 119 2.34 15.17 -9.25
CA TRP A 119 1.76 13.92 -9.74
C TRP A 119 0.38 14.16 -10.33
N ASP A 120 -0.06 13.26 -11.21
CA ASP A 120 -1.39 13.21 -11.78
C ASP A 120 -2.09 11.88 -11.41
N THR A 121 -3.42 11.88 -11.52
CA THR A 121 -4.25 10.71 -11.34
C THR A 121 -4.33 9.85 -12.61
N ILE A 122 -4.37 8.54 -12.41
CA ILE A 122 -4.43 7.54 -13.48
C ILE A 122 -5.87 7.38 -13.99
N ASN A 123 -6.85 7.47 -13.10
CA ASN A 123 -8.21 6.98 -13.32
C ASN A 123 -9.31 8.00 -12.99
N THR A 124 -8.96 9.26 -12.81
CA THR A 124 -9.91 10.35 -12.55
C THR A 124 -9.55 11.57 -13.37
N ASP A 125 -10.45 12.55 -13.37
CA ASP A 125 -10.29 13.82 -14.09
C ASP A 125 -9.77 14.95 -13.18
N HIS A 126 -9.14 14.62 -12.04
CA HIS A 126 -8.49 15.63 -11.20
C HIS A 126 -7.32 16.26 -11.96
N GLU A 127 -7.16 17.57 -11.83
CA GLU A 127 -6.11 18.30 -12.52
C GLU A 127 -4.90 18.55 -11.59
N PRO A 128 -3.68 18.17 -12.01
CA PRO A 128 -2.47 18.49 -11.28
C PRO A 128 -2.10 19.98 -11.42
N GLU A 129 -1.36 20.51 -10.45
CA GLU A 129 -0.83 21.88 -10.49
C GLU A 129 0.06 22.11 -11.73
N ILE A 130 0.89 21.13 -12.06
CA ILE A 130 1.68 21.11 -13.29
C ILE A 130 1.01 20.18 -14.30
N GLN A 131 0.57 20.74 -15.41
CA GLN A 131 -0.03 19.99 -16.50
C GLN A 131 0.93 18.94 -17.09
N ARG A 132 0.38 17.77 -17.46
CA ARG A 132 1.15 16.61 -17.97
C ARG A 132 2.16 16.04 -16.97
N SER A 133 1.89 16.19 -15.68
CA SER A 133 2.60 15.49 -14.61
C SER A 133 2.49 13.97 -14.73
N ASP A 134 3.40 13.26 -14.08
CA ASP A 134 3.44 11.80 -14.14
C ASP A 134 2.20 11.19 -13.48
N LYS A 135 1.56 10.26 -14.19
CA LYS A 135 0.37 9.54 -13.71
C LYS A 135 0.75 8.45 -12.73
N VAL A 136 0.84 8.82 -11.46
CA VAL A 136 1.30 7.96 -10.37
C VAL A 136 0.14 7.51 -9.47
N ILE A 137 -0.89 8.33 -9.32
CA ILE A 137 -1.93 8.11 -8.31
C ILE A 137 -3.07 7.28 -8.90
N TYR A 138 -3.36 6.11 -8.33
CA TYR A 138 -4.65 5.47 -8.53
C TYR A 138 -5.59 5.90 -7.41
N ALA A 139 -6.54 6.77 -7.75
CA ALA A 139 -7.52 7.32 -6.84
C ALA A 139 -8.69 6.34 -6.67
N LEU A 140 -8.77 5.70 -5.51
CA LEU A 140 -9.81 4.73 -5.20
C LEU A 140 -11.10 5.45 -4.77
N THR A 141 -11.95 5.80 -5.73
CA THR A 141 -13.18 6.60 -5.54
C THR A 141 -14.47 5.77 -5.47
N ALA A 142 -14.41 4.48 -5.80
CA ALA A 142 -15.63 3.73 -6.11
C ALA A 142 -16.41 3.29 -4.86
N GLN A 143 -17.67 3.67 -4.78
CA GLN A 143 -18.58 3.10 -3.79
C GLN A 143 -18.87 1.62 -4.12
N GLY A 144 -18.76 0.75 -3.13
CA GLY A 144 -19.14 -0.66 -3.24
C GLY A 144 -18.02 -1.63 -3.64
N ILE A 145 -16.83 -1.17 -4.04
CA ILE A 145 -15.71 -2.08 -4.37
C ILE A 145 -15.10 -2.78 -3.15
N ASN A 146 -15.51 -2.42 -1.93
CA ASN A 146 -15.07 -3.06 -0.69
C ASN A 146 -15.19 -4.58 -0.75
N HIS A 147 -16.26 -5.08 -1.35
CA HIS A 147 -16.42 -6.51 -1.59
C HIS A 147 -15.28 -7.08 -2.44
N ASP A 148 -14.95 -6.44 -3.56
CA ASP A 148 -13.94 -6.91 -4.50
C ASP A 148 -12.53 -6.81 -3.89
N ILE A 149 -12.28 -5.80 -3.06
CA ILE A 149 -11.05 -5.64 -2.29
C ILE A 149 -10.89 -6.82 -1.32
N ILE A 150 -11.93 -7.12 -0.55
CA ILE A 150 -11.94 -8.25 0.41
C ILE A 150 -11.73 -9.58 -0.32
N VAL A 151 -12.46 -9.83 -1.40
CA VAL A 151 -12.30 -11.05 -2.21
C VAL A 151 -10.88 -11.14 -2.78
N SER A 152 -10.32 -10.03 -3.26
CA SER A 152 -8.95 -10.00 -3.77
C SER A 152 -7.92 -10.30 -2.69
N PHE A 153 -8.12 -9.78 -1.48
CA PHE A 153 -7.27 -10.08 -0.33
C PHE A 153 -7.33 -11.58 0.03
N ILE A 154 -8.54 -12.15 0.19
CA ILE A 154 -8.74 -13.57 0.49
C ILE A 154 -8.08 -14.45 -0.57
N ASP A 155 -8.29 -14.17 -1.85
CA ASP A 155 -7.67 -14.93 -2.94
C ASP A 155 -6.14 -14.93 -2.88
N MET A 156 -5.52 -13.79 -2.54
CA MET A 156 -4.05 -13.69 -2.43
C MET A 156 -3.49 -14.44 -1.22
N VAL A 157 -4.26 -14.49 -0.13
CA VAL A 157 -3.94 -15.27 1.07
C VAL A 157 -4.08 -16.77 0.79
N GLU A 158 -5.22 -17.21 0.28
CA GLU A 158 -5.54 -18.62 0.05
C GLU A 158 -4.66 -19.24 -1.04
N SER A 159 -4.34 -18.48 -2.09
CA SER A 159 -3.44 -18.96 -3.15
C SER A 159 -1.96 -19.00 -2.75
N GLY A 160 -1.59 -18.49 -1.57
CA GLY A 160 -0.20 -18.41 -1.11
C GLY A 160 0.67 -17.42 -1.92
N LYS A 161 0.04 -16.53 -2.71
CA LYS A 161 0.76 -15.52 -3.49
C LYS A 161 1.30 -14.39 -2.62
N LEU A 162 0.58 -14.03 -1.56
CA LEU A 162 1.03 -13.01 -0.61
C LEU A 162 2.16 -13.56 0.26
N GLN A 163 3.26 -12.81 0.37
CA GLN A 163 4.34 -13.07 1.32
C GLN A 163 4.46 -11.94 2.33
N LEU A 164 4.64 -12.31 3.58
CA LEU A 164 4.79 -11.41 4.71
C LEU A 164 6.17 -11.60 5.37
N LEU A 165 6.64 -10.57 6.07
CA LEU A 165 7.85 -10.66 6.87
C LEU A 165 7.68 -11.68 8.00
N VAL A 166 8.72 -12.47 8.27
CA VAL A 166 8.82 -13.36 9.43
C VAL A 166 8.70 -12.57 10.74
N LYS A 167 8.39 -13.26 11.84
CA LYS A 167 8.51 -12.62 13.16
C LYS A 167 9.97 -12.28 13.39
N ASN A 168 10.26 -11.11 13.96
CA ASN A 168 11.62 -10.83 14.40
C ASN A 168 11.92 -11.73 15.61
N VAL A 169 12.81 -12.71 15.44
CA VAL A 169 13.18 -13.67 16.50
C VAL A 169 14.40 -13.19 17.29
N ASP A 170 15.19 -12.28 16.70
CA ASP A 170 16.35 -11.69 17.35
C ASP A 170 15.89 -10.58 18.31
N ASN A 171 15.56 -11.02 19.52
CA ASN A 171 15.18 -10.18 20.66
C ASN A 171 16.33 -9.33 21.24
N SER A 172 17.49 -9.25 20.58
CA SER A 172 18.56 -8.33 20.97
C SER A 172 18.25 -6.92 20.47
N TYR A 173 17.16 -6.36 20.97
CA TYR A 173 16.85 -4.95 20.80
C TYR A 173 17.81 -4.16 21.67
N ASP A 174 18.93 -3.71 21.10
CA ASP A 174 19.64 -2.60 21.71
C ASP A 174 18.91 -1.31 21.28
N ILE A 175 18.12 -0.77 22.19
CA ILE A 175 17.37 0.48 21.98
C ILE A 175 18.34 1.65 21.68
N ASN A 176 19.63 1.52 22.04
CA ASN A 176 20.66 2.49 21.73
C ASN A 176 21.23 2.32 20.30
N ASP A 177 21.01 1.17 19.66
CA ASP A 177 21.36 0.94 18.26
C ASP A 177 20.16 1.29 17.36
N THR A 178 20.19 2.52 16.85
CA THR A 178 19.18 3.05 15.93
C THR A 178 19.04 2.24 14.64
N ASP A 179 20.08 1.56 14.17
CA ASP A 179 20.01 0.76 12.94
C ASP A 179 19.36 -0.60 13.17
N SER A 180 19.62 -1.23 14.32
CA SER A 180 18.90 -2.45 14.73
C SER A 180 17.40 -2.19 14.87
N THR A 181 17.05 -1.03 15.46
CA THR A 181 15.66 -0.61 15.66
C THR A 181 14.96 -0.38 14.32
N LYS A 182 15.59 0.32 13.38
CA LYS A 182 15.06 0.53 12.02
C LYS A 182 14.83 -0.79 11.27
N LYS A 183 15.76 -1.74 11.38
CA LYS A 183 15.64 -3.07 10.73
C LYS A 183 14.50 -3.92 11.28
N SER A 184 14.21 -3.78 12.58
CA SER A 184 13.14 -4.51 13.25
C SER A 184 11.74 -3.96 12.96
N LEU A 185 11.63 -2.66 12.70
CA LEU A 185 10.34 -1.98 12.61
C LEU A 185 9.39 -2.61 11.57
N PRO A 186 9.82 -2.95 10.34
CA PRO A 186 8.93 -3.60 9.37
C PRO A 186 8.37 -4.94 9.84
N HIS A 187 9.15 -5.72 10.61
CA HIS A 187 8.69 -6.98 11.19
C HIS A 187 7.62 -6.74 12.26
N ILE A 188 7.84 -5.75 13.13
CA ILE A 188 6.86 -5.32 14.15
C ILE A 188 5.57 -4.83 13.48
N GLN A 189 5.68 -4.02 12.43
CA GLN A 189 4.50 -3.56 11.68
C GLN A 189 3.73 -4.72 11.04
N THR A 190 4.44 -5.76 10.60
CA THR A 190 3.81 -7.00 10.10
C THR A 190 3.13 -7.80 11.22
N ASP A 191 3.68 -7.82 12.43
CA ASP A 191 3.02 -8.43 13.60
C ASP A 191 1.70 -7.70 13.91
N LEU A 192 1.74 -6.36 13.96
CA LEU A 192 0.56 -5.53 14.18
C LEU A 192 -0.49 -5.70 13.08
N LEU A 193 -0.08 -5.81 11.81
CA LEU A 193 -0.99 -6.15 10.71
C LEU A 193 -1.72 -7.49 10.95
N ILE A 194 -1.02 -8.51 11.45
CA ILE A 194 -1.64 -9.81 11.75
C ILE A 194 -2.66 -9.67 12.88
N GLU A 195 -2.36 -8.85 13.90
CA GLU A 195 -3.30 -8.53 14.98
C GLU A 195 -4.54 -7.78 14.47
N GLU A 196 -4.35 -6.78 13.59
CA GLU A 196 -5.46 -6.08 12.94
C GLU A 196 -6.36 -7.07 12.18
N ILE A 197 -5.77 -7.95 11.36
CA ILE A 197 -6.52 -8.95 10.58
C ILE A 197 -7.23 -9.94 11.50
N ALA A 198 -6.61 -10.38 12.59
CA ALA A 198 -7.23 -11.28 13.57
C ALA A 198 -8.41 -10.63 14.30
N ASN A 199 -8.41 -9.30 14.42
CA ASN A 199 -9.53 -8.52 14.94
C ASN A 199 -10.67 -8.33 13.92
N LEU A 200 -10.53 -8.74 12.67
CA LEU A 200 -11.58 -8.61 11.65
C LEU A 200 -12.42 -9.88 11.53
N LYS A 201 -13.75 -9.67 11.45
CA LYS A 201 -14.72 -10.72 11.14
C LYS A 201 -15.33 -10.47 9.78
N LEU A 202 -15.21 -11.46 8.89
CA LEU A 202 -15.91 -11.45 7.61
C LEU A 202 -17.42 -11.56 7.84
N ARG A 203 -18.18 -10.66 7.21
CA ARG A 203 -19.64 -10.63 7.24
C ARG A 203 -20.17 -10.60 5.82
N GLN A 204 -21.32 -11.21 5.63
CA GLN A 204 -22.08 -11.10 4.39
C GLN A 204 -23.28 -10.19 4.62
N THR A 205 -23.47 -9.20 3.75
CA THR A 205 -24.64 -8.32 3.76
C THR A 205 -25.86 -9.08 3.23
N GLN A 206 -27.04 -8.48 3.41
CA GLN A 206 -28.29 -9.00 2.83
C GLN A 206 -28.23 -9.11 1.29
N SER A 207 -27.41 -8.27 0.65
CA SER A 207 -27.15 -8.29 -0.80
C SER A 207 -26.07 -9.30 -1.22
N ALA A 208 -25.75 -10.28 -0.38
CA ALA A 208 -24.72 -11.29 -0.59
C ALA A 208 -23.29 -10.76 -0.78
N ARG A 209 -23.03 -9.48 -0.50
CA ARG A 209 -21.68 -8.87 -0.59
C ARG A 209 -20.91 -9.06 0.72
N TYR A 210 -19.60 -9.22 0.61
CA TYR A 210 -18.71 -9.26 1.76
C TYR A 210 -18.38 -7.88 2.30
N THR A 211 -18.32 -7.78 3.62
CA THR A 211 -17.77 -6.66 4.40
C THR A 211 -16.96 -7.22 5.57
N VAL A 212 -16.14 -6.39 6.19
CA VAL A 212 -15.40 -6.74 7.41
C VAL A 212 -15.86 -5.88 8.58
N GLU A 213 -16.03 -6.51 9.73
CA GLU A 213 -16.40 -5.87 10.99
C GLU A 213 -15.28 -6.08 12.01
N GLN A 214 -14.88 -5.02 12.71
CA GLN A 214 -13.91 -5.13 13.82
C GLN A 214 -14.58 -5.75 15.05
N LEU A 215 -13.95 -6.76 15.66
CA LEU A 215 -14.39 -7.34 16.93
C LEU A 215 -14.25 -6.34 18.08
N THR A 216 -13.19 -5.53 18.07
CA THR A 216 -13.01 -4.38 18.96
C THR A 216 -12.57 -3.13 18.18
N LYS A 217 -13.07 -1.96 18.60
CA LYS A 217 -12.68 -0.65 18.08
C LYS A 217 -11.35 -0.12 18.64
N ARG A 218 -10.71 -0.88 19.54
CA ARG A 218 -9.38 -0.54 20.09
C ARG A 218 -8.22 -0.88 19.15
N VAL A 219 -8.45 -1.79 18.21
CA VAL A 219 -7.46 -2.21 17.22
C VAL A 219 -7.96 -1.69 15.88
N ASP A 220 -7.20 -0.77 15.30
CA ASP A 220 -7.51 -0.15 14.01
C ASP A 220 -7.38 -1.16 12.87
N LYS A 221 -7.65 -0.72 11.63
CA LYS A 221 -7.60 -1.58 10.45
C LYS A 221 -6.77 -0.95 9.32
N ASP A 222 -5.97 0.05 9.66
CA ASP A 222 -5.35 0.95 8.69
C ASP A 222 -4.28 0.22 7.86
N ARG A 223 -3.50 -0.67 8.49
CA ARG A 223 -2.52 -1.52 7.79
C ARG A 223 -3.21 -2.54 6.90
N TYR A 224 -4.28 -3.16 7.40
CA TYR A 224 -5.10 -4.08 6.60
C TYR A 224 -5.66 -3.38 5.36
N SER A 225 -6.27 -2.20 5.52
CA SER A 225 -6.84 -1.45 4.39
C SER A 225 -5.75 -1.14 3.35
N ALA A 226 -4.61 -0.58 3.78
CA ALA A 226 -3.49 -0.21 2.91
C ALA A 226 -3.00 -1.41 2.08
N LEU A 227 -2.79 -2.56 2.74
CA LEU A 227 -2.42 -3.81 2.08
C LEU A 227 -3.50 -4.29 1.10
N ALA A 228 -4.75 -4.38 1.55
CA ALA A 228 -5.84 -4.94 0.76
C ALA A 228 -6.11 -4.14 -0.52
N MET A 229 -6.06 -2.81 -0.45
CA MET A 229 -6.22 -1.92 -1.61
C MET A 229 -5.10 -2.11 -2.63
N GLY A 230 -3.85 -2.18 -2.17
CA GLY A 230 -2.70 -2.44 -3.03
C GLY A 230 -2.81 -3.81 -3.74
N LEU A 231 -3.19 -4.86 -3.01
CA LEU A 231 -3.40 -6.19 -3.58
C LEU A 231 -4.52 -6.23 -4.61
N TRP A 232 -5.63 -5.55 -4.32
CA TRP A 232 -6.75 -5.42 -5.25
C TRP A 232 -6.33 -4.72 -6.55
N TYR A 233 -5.57 -3.64 -6.47
CA TYR A 233 -5.06 -2.94 -7.65
C TYR A 233 -4.16 -3.85 -8.49
N ILE A 234 -3.23 -4.55 -7.85
CA ILE A 234 -2.32 -5.48 -8.53
C ILE A 234 -3.11 -6.56 -9.28
N LYS A 235 -4.11 -7.18 -8.63
CA LYS A 235 -4.97 -8.22 -9.23
C LYS A 235 -5.78 -7.69 -10.41
N ASN A 236 -6.26 -6.46 -10.34
CA ASN A 236 -7.18 -5.93 -11.34
C ASN A 236 -6.50 -5.24 -12.52
N PHE A 237 -5.34 -4.62 -12.31
CA PHE A 237 -4.72 -3.77 -13.32
C PHE A 237 -3.36 -4.33 -13.74
N GLU A 238 -2.50 -4.71 -12.80
CA GLU A 238 -1.17 -5.24 -13.14
C GLU A 238 -1.22 -6.66 -13.72
N ASP A 239 -2.20 -7.48 -13.33
CA ASP A 239 -2.43 -8.81 -13.90
C ASP A 239 -3.12 -8.75 -15.28
N LYS A 240 -3.93 -7.72 -15.55
CA LYS A 240 -4.72 -7.61 -16.80
C LYS A 240 -3.99 -6.84 -17.89
N GLN A 241 -3.33 -5.72 -17.58
CA GLN A 241 -2.69 -4.86 -18.57
C GLN A 241 -1.60 -5.58 -19.38
N ARG A 242 -0.86 -6.52 -18.77
CA ARG A 242 0.17 -7.29 -19.49
C ARG A 242 -0.40 -8.41 -20.36
N LYS A 243 -1.54 -9.02 -20.02
CA LYS A 243 -2.21 -10.00 -20.90
C LYS A 243 -2.64 -9.37 -22.23
N VAL A 244 -3.11 -8.12 -22.19
CA VAL A 244 -3.46 -7.35 -23.39
C VAL A 244 -2.22 -7.05 -24.25
N LYS A 245 -1.11 -6.62 -23.63
CA LYS A 245 0.16 -6.40 -24.35
C LYS A 245 0.68 -7.67 -25.03
N ASN A 246 0.68 -8.81 -24.32
CA ASN A 246 1.12 -10.07 -24.91
C ASN A 246 0.24 -10.49 -26.09
N LYS A 247 -1.09 -10.36 -25.97
CA LYS A 247 -2.02 -10.67 -27.08
C LYS A 247 -1.78 -9.79 -28.31
N MET A 248 -1.47 -8.51 -28.12
CA MET A 248 -1.10 -7.61 -29.23
C MET A 248 0.19 -8.08 -29.91
N VAL A 249 1.25 -8.41 -29.16
CA VAL A 249 2.54 -8.88 -29.74
C VAL A 249 2.36 -10.15 -30.56
N PHE A 250 1.50 -11.08 -30.14
CA PHE A 250 1.18 -12.30 -30.90
C PHE A 250 0.36 -12.08 -32.17
N LEU A 251 -0.30 -10.92 -32.34
CA LEU A 251 -1.07 -10.60 -33.55
C LEU A 251 -0.21 -9.91 -34.63
N TYR A 252 1.00 -9.46 -34.27
CA TYR A 252 1.92 -8.76 -35.16
C TYR A 252 3.18 -9.58 -35.49
N ASN A 253 3.23 -10.85 -35.09
CA ASN A 253 4.25 -11.84 -35.47
C ASN A 253 3.58 -13.00 -36.20
#